data_AF-A0A1N6NC13-F1
#
_entry.id   AF-A0A1N6NC13-F1
#
_cell.length_a   1.000
_cell.length_b   1.000
_cell.length_c   1.000
_cell.angle_alpha   90.00
_cell.angle_beta   90.00
_cell.angle_gamma   90.00
#
_symmetry.space_group_name_H-M   'P 1'
#
loop_
_entity.id
_entity.type
_entity.pdbx_description
1 polymer ?
#
loop_
_entity_poly.entity_id
_entity_poly.type
_entity_poly.pdbx_seq_one_letter_code
_entity_poly.pdbx_strand_id
1 'polypeptide(L)'
;MKTAHRPQARPSKKSKPETLGQARNWERLKNVYLARGLCHRCASQAAYGHQLGFLALEHEPCAACRPLVATFPRERMNGWRALANA
;
A
#
# COMPACT_ATOMS: atom_id res chain seq x y z
N MET A 1 19.49 11.89 46.70
CA MET A 1 19.30 12.06 45.25
C MET A 1 18.71 10.76 44.70
N LYS A 2 17.42 10.71 44.33
CA LYS A 2 16.75 9.50 43.83
C LYS A 2 16.74 9.53 42.31
N THR A 3 17.41 8.57 41.67
CA THR A 3 17.43 8.40 40.21
C THR A 3 16.05 7.94 39.73
N ALA A 4 15.45 8.72 38.83
CA ALA A 4 14.21 8.35 38.17
C ALA A 4 14.47 7.22 37.17
N HIS A 5 13.82 6.07 37.36
CA HIS A 5 13.82 4.99 36.38
C HIS A 5 13.05 5.45 35.13
N ARG A 6 13.78 5.66 34.03
CA ARG A 6 13.22 5.91 32.69
C ARG A 6 12.36 4.71 32.28
N PRO A 7 11.06 4.86 32.02
CA PRO A 7 10.24 3.75 31.54
C PRO A 7 10.76 3.31 30.17
N GLN A 8 11.12 2.04 30.04
CA GLN A 8 11.59 1.48 28.78
C GLN A 8 10.41 1.35 27.81
N ALA A 9 10.58 1.81 26.58
CA ALA A 9 9.60 1.68 25.51
C ALA A 9 9.31 0.19 25.25
N ARG A 10 8.02 -0.16 25.08
CA ARG A 10 7.62 -1.53 24.71
C ARG A 10 8.27 -1.88 23.37
N PRO A 11 8.85 -3.08 23.20
CA PRO A 11 9.40 -3.51 21.92
C PRO A 11 8.28 -3.47 20.87
N SER A 12 8.53 -2.80 19.74
CA SER A 12 7.60 -2.79 18.63
C SER A 12 7.38 -4.24 18.17
N LYS A 13 6.12 -4.63 17.98
CA LYS A 13 5.80 -5.94 17.40
C LYS A 13 6.46 -5.99 16.04
N LYS A 14 7.54 -6.76 15.90
CA LYS A 14 8.17 -7.03 14.60
C LYS A 14 7.06 -7.58 13.69
N SER A 15 6.80 -6.90 12.57
CA SER A 15 5.90 -7.42 11.55
C SER A 15 6.39 -8.79 11.13
N LYS A 16 5.49 -9.78 11.12
CA LYS A 16 5.84 -11.12 10.63
C LYS A 16 6.39 -10.98 9.20
N PRO A 17 7.42 -11.76 8.82
CA PRO A 17 7.85 -11.83 7.44
C PRO A 17 6.65 -12.14 6.53
N GLU A 18 6.64 -11.56 5.33
CA GLU A 18 5.65 -11.92 4.34
C GLU A 18 5.76 -13.40 3.96
N THR A 19 4.63 -14.01 3.63
CA THR A 19 4.59 -15.39 3.12
C THR A 19 4.91 -15.42 1.63
N LEU A 20 5.38 -16.58 1.13
CA LEU A 20 5.58 -16.79 -0.31
C LEU A 20 4.29 -16.53 -1.12
N GLY A 21 3.12 -16.83 -0.55
CA GLY A 21 1.83 -16.55 -1.18
C GLY A 21 1.57 -15.05 -1.34
N GLN A 22 1.92 -14.25 -0.33
CA GLN A 22 1.81 -12.79 -0.40
C GLN A 22 2.77 -12.21 -1.44
N ALA A 23 4.02 -12.67 -1.47
CA ALA A 23 5.01 -12.24 -2.46
C ALA A 23 4.57 -12.57 -3.89
N ARG A 24 4.07 -13.78 -4.14
CA ARG A 24 3.53 -14.19 -5.44
C ARG A 24 2.32 -13.36 -5.86
N ASN A 25 1.42 -13.07 -4.92
CA ASN A 25 0.25 -12.24 -5.21
C ASN A 25 0.65 -10.79 -5.54
N TRP A 26 1.62 -10.23 -4.81
CA TRP A 26 2.16 -8.91 -5.11
C TRP A 26 2.79 -8.86 -6.50
N GLU A 27 3.62 -9.86 -6.85
CA GLU A 27 4.27 -9.95 -8.16
C GLU A 27 3.24 -10.05 -9.29
N ARG A 28 2.20 -10.87 -9.11
CA ARG A 28 1.09 -10.99 -10.06
C ARG A 28 0.40 -9.64 -10.29
N LEU A 29 0.11 -8.89 -9.22
CA LEU A 29 -0.52 -7.56 -9.33
C LEU A 29 0.40 -6.54 -10.01
N LYS A 30 1.69 -6.54 -9.68
CA LYS A 30 2.69 -5.69 -10.34
C LYS A 30 2.74 -5.95 -11.84
N ASN A 31 2.77 -7.22 -12.25
CA ASN A 31 2.83 -7.60 -13.66
C ASN A 31 1.60 -7.15 -14.45
N VAL A 32 0.44 -7.11 -13.80
CA VAL A 32 -0.79 -6.57 -14.40
C VAL A 32 -0.67 -5.07 -14.69
N TYR A 33 -0.01 -4.28 -13.84
CA TYR A 33 0.23 -2.85 -14.09
C TYR A 33 1.35 -2.60 -15.10
N LEU A 34 2.38 -3.45 -15.11
CA LEU A 34 3.41 -3.43 -16.15
C LEU A 34 2.80 -3.69 -17.53
N ALA A 35 1.92 -4.68 -17.65
CA ALA A 35 1.20 -4.97 -18.90
C ALA A 35 0.29 -3.82 -19.36
N ARG A 36 -0.10 -2.92 -18.43
CA ARG A 36 -0.84 -1.68 -18.74
C ARG A 36 0.07 -0.49 -19.08
N GLY A 37 1.38 -0.70 -19.20
CA GLY A 37 2.35 0.30 -19.63
C GLY A 37 2.95 1.16 -18.51
N LEU A 38 2.71 0.82 -17.23
CA LEU A 38 3.39 1.52 -16.14
C LEU A 38 4.86 1.08 -16.07
N CYS A 39 5.75 2.00 -15.68
CA CYS A 39 7.12 1.62 -15.36
C CYS A 39 7.18 0.77 -14.08
N HIS A 40 8.28 0.02 -13.88
CA HIS A 40 8.46 -0.83 -12.70
C HIS A 40 8.19 -0.13 -11.37
N ARG A 41 8.68 1.10 -11.18
CA ARG A 41 8.46 1.85 -9.95
C ARG A 41 6.97 2.13 -9.72
N CYS A 42 6.27 2.65 -10.71
CA CYS A 42 4.85 3.00 -10.59
C CYS A 42 3.98 1.74 -10.50
N ALA A 43 4.32 0.68 -11.21
CA ALA A 43 3.63 -0.61 -11.14
C ALA A 43 3.75 -1.27 -9.75
N SER A 44 4.95 -1.24 -9.16
CA SER A 44 5.19 -1.74 -7.79
C SER A 44 4.35 -0.98 -6.77
N GLN A 45 4.30 0.34 -6.89
CA GLN A 45 3.51 1.17 -6.00
C GLN A 45 2.00 0.95 -6.19
N ALA A 46 1.53 0.82 -7.43
CA ALA A 46 0.13 0.51 -7.72
C ALA A 46 -0.27 -0.88 -7.21
N ALA A 47 0.64 -1.87 -7.27
CA ALA A 47 0.41 -3.20 -6.71
C ALA A 47 0.32 -3.17 -5.19
N TYR A 48 1.20 -2.43 -4.52
CA TYR A 48 1.14 -2.21 -3.07
C TYR A 48 -0.15 -1.49 -2.67
N GLY A 49 -0.49 -0.40 -3.36
CA GLY A 49 -1.74 0.32 -3.18
C GLY A 49 -2.95 -0.58 -3.34
N HIS A 50 -3.02 -1.40 -4.40
CA HIS A 50 -4.12 -2.33 -4.64
C HIS A 50 -4.33 -3.31 -3.47
N GLN A 51 -3.26 -3.83 -2.86
CA GLN A 51 -3.37 -4.71 -1.69
C GLN A 51 -3.91 -4.01 -0.45
N LEU A 52 -3.74 -2.68 -0.36
CA LEU A 52 -4.17 -1.84 0.75
C LEU A 52 -5.46 -1.04 0.45
N GLY A 53 -6.12 -1.28 -0.69
CA GLY A 53 -7.30 -0.51 -1.11
C GLY A 53 -7.00 0.94 -1.49
N PHE A 54 -5.79 1.20 -2.00
CA PHE A 54 -5.25 2.51 -2.39
C PHE A 54 -5.29 3.59 -1.29
N LEU A 55 -5.43 3.18 -0.02
CA LEU A 55 -5.49 4.09 1.12
C LEU A 55 -4.17 4.84 1.38
N ALA A 56 -3.05 4.30 0.90
CA ALA A 56 -1.72 4.85 1.11
C ALA A 56 -0.85 4.66 -0.14
N LEU A 57 -0.95 5.59 -1.10
CA LEU A 57 0.05 5.76 -2.14
C LEU A 57 1.05 6.81 -1.67
N GLU A 58 2.26 6.38 -1.29
CA GLU A 58 3.27 7.24 -0.68
C GLU A 58 3.93 8.22 -1.67
N HIS A 59 3.90 7.91 -2.97
CA HIS A 59 4.57 8.69 -4.00
C HIS A 59 3.67 9.04 -5.18
N GLU A 60 3.91 10.20 -5.78
CA GLU A 60 3.23 10.56 -7.02
C GLU A 60 3.79 9.74 -8.19
N PRO A 61 2.95 9.31 -9.15
CA PRO A 61 3.44 8.69 -10.38
C PRO A 61 4.45 9.59 -11.10
N CYS A 62 5.44 8.99 -11.74
CA CYS A 62 6.37 9.73 -12.59
C CYS A 62 5.63 10.40 -13.75
N ALA A 63 6.21 11.46 -14.33
CA ALA A 63 5.58 12.26 -15.39
C ALA A 63 5.04 11.40 -16.55
N ALA A 64 5.77 10.36 -16.96
CA ALA A 64 5.34 9.44 -18.01
C ALA A 64 4.14 8.55 -17.62
N CYS A 65 4.03 8.15 -16.35
CA CYS A 65 2.97 7.27 -15.87
C CYS A 65 1.72 8.02 -15.40
N ARG A 66 1.81 9.33 -15.09
CA ARG A 66 0.67 10.17 -14.68
C ARG A 66 -0.55 10.07 -15.61
N PRO A 67 -0.43 10.23 -16.95
CA PRO A 67 -1.60 10.17 -17.81
C PRO A 67 -2.28 8.79 -17.77
N LEU A 68 -1.49 7.71 -17.70
CA LEU A 68 -2.04 6.35 -17.59
C LEU A 68 -2.73 6.13 -16.25
N VAL A 69 -2.12 6.53 -15.14
CA VAL A 69 -2.71 6.41 -13.80
C VAL A 69 -4.01 7.21 -13.69
N ALA A 70 -4.10 8.38 -14.35
CA ALA A 70 -5.32 9.19 -14.35
C ALA A 70 -6.53 8.49 -15.01
N THR A 71 -6.30 7.48 -15.86
CA THR A 71 -7.36 6.66 -16.47
C THR A 71 -7.88 5.56 -15.55
N PHE A 72 -7.19 5.27 -14.44
CA PHE A 72 -7.60 4.20 -13.54
C PHE A 72 -8.94 4.56 -12.89
N PRO A 73 -9.83 3.57 -12.70
CA PRO A 73 -11.06 3.80 -11.96
C PRO A 73 -10.67 4.32 -10.58
N ARG A 74 -11.08 5.54 -10.27
CA ARG A 74 -11.06 6.02 -8.88
C ARG A 74 -12.06 5.15 -8.14
N GLU A 75 -11.58 4.15 -7.39
CA GLU A 75 -12.46 3.37 -6.53
C GLU A 75 -13.21 4.35 -5.64
N ARG A 76 -14.51 4.56 -5.93
CA ARG A 76 -15.44 4.93 -4.88
C ARG A 76 -15.52 3.67 -4.04
N MET A 77 -15.00 3.70 -2.80
CA MET A 77 -15.35 2.68 -1.82
C MET A 77 -16.86 2.51 -1.89
N ASN A 78 -17.31 1.36 -2.41
CA ASN A 78 -18.72 1.04 -2.50
C ASN A 78 -19.29 1.29 -1.10
N GLY A 79 -20.30 2.16 -0.97
CA GLY A 79 -20.87 2.66 0.30
C GLY A 79 -21.43 1.60 1.26
N TRP A 80 -21.04 0.34 1.10
CA TRP A 80 -21.31 -0.84 1.90
C TRP A 80 -20.57 -0.88 3.25
N ARG A 81 -19.65 0.04 3.50
CA ARG A 81 -19.19 0.38 4.86
C ARG A 81 -19.26 1.89 5.06
N ALA A 82 -20.46 2.46 4.93
CA ALA A 82 -20.82 3.54 5.84
C ALA A 82 -20.53 3.04 7.26
N LEU A 83 -19.82 3.83 8.04
CA LEU A 83 -19.52 3.56 9.45
C LEU A 83 -20.78 3.00 10.13
N ALA A 84 -20.76 1.71 10.45
CA ALA A 84 -21.65 1.21 11.47
C ALA A 84 -21.09 1.72 12.80
N ASN A 85 -21.99 2.29 13.61
CA ASN A 85 -21.80 2.98 14.90
C ASN A 85 -21.51 4.48 14.76
N ALA A 86 -22.19 5.39 15.44
CA ALA A 86 -23.41 5.43 16.24
C ALA A 86 -23.65 6.93 16.51
#